data_AF-A0A3D3ABQ0-F1
#
_entry.id   AF-A0A3D3ABQ0-F1
#
_cell.length_a   1.000
_cell.length_b   1.000
_cell.length_c   1.000
_cell.angle_alpha   90.00
_cell.angle_beta   90.00
_cell.angle_gamma   90.00
#
_symmetry.space_group_name_H-M   'P 1'
#
loop_
_entity.id
_entity.type
_entity.pdbx_description
1 polymer ?
#
loop_
_entity_poly.entity_id
_entity_poly.type
_entity_poly.pdbx_seq_one_letter_code
_entity_poly.pdbx_strand_id
1 'polypeptide(L)'
;MMYTPMELSEKGFEEYVEEHLLKSGYVKGNPNDYNKEFALDTKILFDFLEDTQPKKMDKLREIYKDQYQFKVLSRLNRELNNRGMIDVLRHGIKDYGVYLDLAYFQP
;
A
#
# COMPACT_ATOMS: atom_id res chain seq x y z
N MET A 1 20.14 -32.94 -19.79
CA MET A 1 19.62 -32.03 -18.74
C MET A 1 18.11 -32.01 -18.87
N MET A 2 17.35 -32.14 -17.79
CA MET A 2 15.89 -31.99 -17.83
C MET A 2 15.56 -30.51 -17.98
N TYR A 3 14.87 -30.15 -19.07
CA TYR A 3 14.34 -28.80 -19.26
C TYR A 3 12.97 -28.74 -18.60
N THR A 4 12.81 -27.86 -17.62
CA THR A 4 11.47 -27.52 -17.10
C THR A 4 10.81 -26.59 -18.13
N PRO A 5 9.62 -26.93 -18.64
CA PRO A 5 8.83 -26.01 -19.46
C PRO A 5 8.63 -24.67 -18.74
N MET A 6 8.67 -23.55 -19.45
CA MET A 6 8.51 -22.20 -18.87
C MET A 6 7.26 -22.09 -17.99
N GLU A 7 6.15 -22.65 -18.46
CA GLU A 7 4.85 -22.74 -17.76
C GLU A 7 4.91 -23.42 -16.38
N LEU A 8 5.89 -24.31 -16.17
CA LEU A 8 6.09 -25.04 -14.92
C LEU A 8 7.24 -24.47 -14.09
N SER A 9 7.83 -23.36 -14.52
CA SER A 9 8.84 -22.62 -13.75
C SER A 9 8.18 -21.59 -12.85
N GLU A 10 8.87 -21.18 -11.77
CA GLU A 10 8.42 -20.10 -10.90
C GLU A 10 8.10 -18.83 -11.70
N LYS A 11 8.97 -18.49 -12.66
CA LYS A 11 8.80 -17.33 -13.52
C LYS A 11 7.52 -17.42 -14.36
N GLY A 12 7.24 -18.56 -14.98
CA GLY A 12 6.02 -18.74 -15.77
C GLY A 12 4.76 -18.68 -14.90
N PHE A 13 4.83 -19.20 -13.68
CA PHE A 13 3.74 -19.09 -12.71
C PHE A 13 3.50 -17.64 -12.27
N GLU A 14 4.56 -16.89 -11.95
CA GLU A 14 4.50 -15.45 -11.62
C GLU A 14 3.89 -14.63 -12.77
N GLU A 15 4.34 -14.86 -14.01
CA GLU A 15 3.83 -14.18 -15.21
C GLU A 15 2.34 -14.46 -15.42
N TYR A 16 1.90 -15.70 -15.25
CA TYR A 16 0.48 -16.08 -15.36
C TYR A 16 -0.38 -15.41 -14.30
N VAL A 17 0.06 -15.41 -13.03
CA VAL A 17 -0.66 -14.76 -11.93
C VAL A 17 -0.74 -13.25 -12.15
N GLU A 18 0.36 -12.60 -12.52
CA GLU A 18 0.40 -11.17 -12.82
C GLU A 18 -0.55 -10.82 -13.96
N GLU A 19 -0.50 -11.54 -15.09
CA GLU A 19 -1.37 -11.29 -16.24
C GLU A 19 -2.86 -11.41 -15.86
N HIS A 20 -3.21 -12.42 -15.06
CA HIS A 20 -4.58 -12.62 -14.60
C HIS A 20 -5.08 -11.48 -13.70
N LEU A 21 -4.23 -11.02 -12.76
CA LEU A 21 -4.56 -9.91 -11.87
C LEU A 21 -4.73 -8.60 -12.64
N LEU A 22 -3.84 -8.30 -13.59
CA LEU A 22 -3.94 -7.10 -14.42
C LEU A 22 -5.23 -7.07 -15.25
N LYS A 23 -5.64 -8.22 -15.81
CA LYS A 23 -6.93 -8.35 -16.52
C LYS A 23 -8.14 -8.17 -15.60
N SER A 24 -7.96 -8.38 -14.29
CA SER A 24 -9.01 -8.26 -13.27
C SER A 24 -9.07 -6.86 -12.62
N GLY A 25 -8.34 -5.88 -13.16
CA GLY A 25 -8.37 -4.49 -12.70
C GLY A 25 -7.31 -4.13 -11.65
N TYR A 26 -6.38 -5.04 -11.35
CA TYR A 26 -5.21 -4.69 -10.53
C TYR A 26 -4.24 -3.81 -11.32
N VAL A 27 -3.47 -3.00 -10.59
CA VAL A 27 -2.42 -2.14 -11.16
C VAL A 27 -1.07 -2.82 -10.98
N LYS A 28 -0.23 -2.79 -12.00
CA LYS A 28 1.15 -3.31 -11.94
C LYS A 28 1.98 -2.43 -11.00
N GLY A 29 2.54 -3.04 -9.96
CA GLY A 29 3.47 -2.38 -9.05
C GLY A 29 4.90 -2.31 -9.60
N ASN A 30 5.79 -1.69 -8.84
CA ASN A 30 7.22 -1.61 -9.14
C ASN A 30 8.02 -2.05 -7.90
N PRO A 31 8.87 -3.11 -8.01
CA PRO A 31 9.63 -3.61 -6.86
C PRO A 31 10.51 -2.56 -6.16
N ASN A 32 10.90 -1.49 -6.86
CA ASN A 32 11.70 -0.41 -6.28
C ASN A 32 10.91 0.49 -5.32
N ASP A 33 9.58 0.51 -5.42
CA ASP A 33 8.70 1.30 -4.57
C ASP A 33 8.32 0.54 -3.28
N TYR A 34 8.70 -0.74 -3.18
CA TYR A 34 8.51 -1.55 -2.00
C TYR A 34 9.52 -1.22 -0.89
N ASN A 35 9.01 -0.65 0.21
CA ASN A 35 9.79 -0.40 1.39
C ASN A 35 9.78 -1.62 2.32
N LYS A 36 10.95 -2.26 2.47
CA LYS A 36 11.12 -3.47 3.31
C LYS A 36 10.95 -3.23 4.80
N GLU A 37 11.22 -2.03 5.30
CA GLU A 37 11.07 -1.69 6.72
C GLU A 37 9.60 -1.66 7.13
N PHE A 38 8.75 -1.10 6.26
CA PHE A 38 7.31 -1.01 6.50
C PHE A 38 6.51 -2.15 5.86
N ALA A 39 7.15 -2.99 5.04
CA ALA A 39 6.52 -4.05 4.25
C ALA A 39 5.36 -3.54 3.38
N LEU A 40 5.54 -2.37 2.75
CA LEU A 40 4.51 -1.68 1.96
C LEU A 40 5.10 -1.10 0.67
N ASP A 41 4.30 -1.11 -0.40
CA ASP A 41 4.53 -0.24 -1.54
C ASP A 41 4.14 1.20 -1.15
N THR A 42 5.16 2.04 -0.92
CA THR A 42 4.92 3.39 -0.40
C THR A 42 4.34 4.30 -1.47
N LYS A 43 4.70 4.10 -2.73
CA LYS A 43 4.20 4.90 -3.83
C LYS A 43 2.70 4.68 -3.99
N ILE A 44 2.25 3.43 -4.11
CA ILE A 44 0.83 3.10 -4.24
C ILE A 44 0.03 3.61 -3.03
N LEU A 45 0.57 3.48 -1.82
CA LEU A 45 -0.09 3.99 -0.61
C LEU A 45 -0.31 5.51 -0.68
N PHE A 46 0.74 6.28 -1.01
CA PHE A 46 0.61 7.74 -1.06
C PHE A 46 -0.24 8.18 -2.23
N ASP A 47 -0.08 7.59 -3.42
CA ASP A 47 -0.95 7.88 -4.57
C ASP A 47 -2.43 7.69 -4.19
N PHE A 48 -2.78 6.56 -3.55
CA PHE A 48 -4.12 6.32 -3.05
C PHE A 48 -4.60 7.37 -2.05
N LEU A 49 -3.79 7.72 -1.04
CA LEU A 49 -4.18 8.66 0.00
C LEU A 49 -4.32 10.10 -0.54
N GLU A 50 -3.44 10.51 -1.43
CA GLU A 50 -3.46 11.83 -2.08
C GLU A 50 -4.65 11.96 -3.04
N ASP A 51 -4.95 10.90 -3.81
CA ASP A 51 -6.08 10.90 -4.75
C ASP A 51 -7.43 10.88 -4.02
N THR A 52 -7.54 10.09 -2.96
CA THR A 52 -8.82 9.89 -2.26
C THR A 52 -9.08 10.91 -1.15
N GLN A 53 -8.03 11.45 -0.53
CA GLN A 53 -8.12 12.25 0.68
C GLN A 53 -7.19 13.50 0.67
N PRO A 54 -7.12 14.27 -0.42
CA PRO A 54 -6.10 15.32 -0.61
C PRO A 54 -6.10 16.37 0.51
N LYS A 55 -7.29 16.84 0.93
CA LYS A 55 -7.43 17.82 2.02
C LYS A 55 -6.89 17.33 3.37
N LYS A 56 -6.92 16.01 3.61
CA LYS A 56 -6.38 15.39 4.83
C LYS A 56 -4.86 15.30 4.74
N MET A 57 -4.38 14.93 3.56
CA MET A 57 -2.95 14.82 3.24
C MET A 57 -2.25 16.17 3.29
N ASP A 58 -2.86 17.23 2.77
CA ASP A 58 -2.34 18.61 2.85
C ASP A 58 -2.11 19.06 4.30
N LYS A 59 -3.08 18.81 5.19
CA LYS A 59 -2.93 19.16 6.62
C LYS A 59 -1.76 18.45 7.27
N LEU A 60 -1.62 17.15 7.01
CA LEU A 60 -0.51 16.36 7.56
C LEU A 60 0.83 16.81 6.95
N ARG A 61 0.85 17.22 5.68
CA ARG A 61 2.03 17.78 5.01
C ARG A 61 2.45 19.11 5.63
N GLU A 62 1.51 19.99 5.97
CA GLU A 62 1.81 21.24 6.67
C GLU A 62 2.39 21.01 8.08
N ILE A 63 1.85 20.03 8.81
CA ILE A 63 2.28 19.69 10.17
C ILE A 63 3.69 19.08 10.17
N TYR A 64 3.95 18.12 9.29
CA TYR A 64 5.18 17.33 9.30
C TYR A 64 6.27 17.84 8.36
N LYS A 65 5.92 18.70 7.39
CA LYS A 65 6.82 19.26 6.39
C LYS A 65 7.67 18.18 5.72
N ASP A 66 8.98 18.29 5.77
CA ASP A 66 9.92 17.36 5.11
C ASP A 66 9.84 15.94 5.68
N GLN A 67 9.28 15.76 6.88
CA GLN A 67 9.11 14.43 7.50
C GLN A 67 7.75 13.78 7.17
N TYR A 68 6.94 14.41 6.32
CA TYR A 68 5.57 14.02 6.04
C TYR A 68 5.37 12.54 5.76
N GLN A 69 6.03 12.00 4.73
CA GLN A 69 5.83 10.61 4.36
C GLN A 69 6.30 9.63 5.45
N PHE A 70 7.47 9.89 6.04
CA PHE A 70 8.01 9.05 7.11
C PHE A 70 7.10 9.01 8.34
N LYS A 71 6.52 10.16 8.74
CA LYS A 71 5.63 10.23 9.91
C LYS A 71 4.31 9.50 9.67
N VAL A 72 3.72 9.65 8.49
CA VAL A 72 2.50 8.92 8.11
C VAL A 72 2.76 7.41 8.11
N LEU A 73 3.87 6.96 7.50
CA LEU A 73 4.25 5.53 7.49
C LEU A 73 4.51 4.98 8.89
N SER A 74 5.27 5.72 9.71
CA SER A 74 5.57 5.32 11.09
C SER A 74 4.28 5.20 11.93
N ARG A 75 3.34 6.14 11.75
CA ARG A 75 2.04 6.09 12.42
C ARG A 75 1.23 4.88 11.94
N LEU A 76 1.12 4.67 10.64
CA LEU A 76 0.42 3.51 10.07
C LEU A 76 1.00 2.19 10.59
N ASN A 77 2.32 2.03 10.53
CA ASN A 77 3.00 0.83 11.02
C ASN A 77 2.72 0.58 12.52
N ARG A 78 2.76 1.64 13.35
CA ARG A 78 2.41 1.50 14.77
C ARG A 78 0.97 1.02 14.96
N GLU A 79 0.02 1.56 14.19
CA GLU A 79 -1.38 1.14 14.28
C GLU A 79 -1.59 -0.29 13.79
N LEU A 80 -0.93 -0.69 12.71
CA LEU A 80 -0.95 -2.07 12.21
C LEU A 80 -0.42 -3.05 13.26
N ASN A 81 0.66 -2.70 13.96
CA ASN A 81 1.23 -3.54 15.03
C ASN A 81 0.34 -3.60 16.28
N ASN A 82 -0.37 -2.51 16.61
CA ASN A 82 -1.15 -2.43 17.85
C ASN A 82 -2.58 -2.98 17.70
N ARG A 83 -3.23 -2.72 16.57
CA ARG A 83 -4.65 -3.05 16.33
C ARG A 83 -4.84 -4.19 15.33
N GLY A 84 -3.80 -4.52 14.56
CA GLY A 84 -3.85 -5.52 13.51
C GLY A 84 -4.38 -4.98 12.18
N MET A 85 -4.01 -5.65 11.09
CA MET A 85 -4.33 -5.23 9.71
C MET A 85 -5.83 -5.09 9.45
N ILE A 86 -6.64 -6.06 9.90
CA ILE A 86 -8.09 -6.05 9.63
C ILE A 86 -8.77 -4.85 10.30
N ASP A 87 -8.43 -4.53 11.55
CA ASP A 87 -9.00 -3.39 12.26
C ASP A 87 -8.61 -2.07 11.58
N VAL A 88 -7.32 -1.92 11.24
CA VAL A 88 -6.79 -0.73 10.58
C VAL A 88 -7.41 -0.49 9.20
N LEU A 89 -7.64 -1.55 8.41
CA LEU A 89 -8.30 -1.40 7.11
C LEU A 89 -9.78 -1.04 7.25
N ARG A 90 -10.48 -1.56 8.26
CA ARG A 90 -11.91 -1.27 8.49
C ARG A 90 -12.16 0.09 9.11
N HIS A 91 -11.29 0.52 10.01
CA HIS A 91 -11.48 1.70 10.86
C HIS A 91 -10.36 2.73 10.69
N GLY A 92 -9.56 2.65 9.63
CA GLY A 92 -8.50 3.61 9.35
C GLY A 92 -7.53 3.87 10.51
N ILE A 93 -6.88 5.03 10.46
CA ILE A 93 -5.99 5.52 11.52
C ILE A 93 -6.24 7.00 11.81
N LYS A 94 -6.01 7.40 13.06
CA LYS A 94 -5.99 8.82 13.44
C LYS A 94 -4.56 9.31 13.60
N ASP A 95 -4.21 10.41 12.94
CA ASP A 95 -2.92 11.09 13.03
C ASP A 95 -3.09 12.61 13.18
N TYR A 96 -2.53 13.21 14.23
CA TYR A 96 -2.69 14.64 14.58
C TYR A 96 -4.12 15.19 14.41
N GLY A 97 -5.14 14.42 14.81
CA GLY A 97 -6.54 14.84 14.69
C GLY A 97 -7.17 14.63 13.30
N VAL A 98 -6.37 14.25 12.31
CA VAL A 98 -6.81 13.83 10.97
C VAL A 98 -7.09 12.33 10.97
N TYR A 99 -8.20 11.90 10.37
CA TYR A 99 -8.56 10.49 10.26
C TYR A 99 -8.35 10.01 8.84
N LEU A 100 -7.46 9.07 8.61
CA LEU A 100 -7.15 8.51 7.30
C LEU A 100 -7.89 7.18 7.12
N ASP A 101 -8.67 7.10 6.06
CA ASP A 101 -9.32 5.88 5.59
C ASP A 101 -8.33 5.10 4.71
N LEU A 102 -8.25 3.78 4.88
CA LEU A 102 -7.24 2.94 4.18
C LEU A 102 -7.86 1.93 3.21
N ALA A 103 -9.19 1.89 3.15
CA ALA A 103 -9.95 1.08 2.22
C ALA A 103 -11.34 1.70 2.02
N TYR A 104 -11.91 1.48 0.84
CA TYR A 104 -13.30 1.77 0.55
C TYR A 104 -13.97 0.46 0.14
N PHE A 105 -14.92 0.00 0.95
CA PHE A 105 -15.67 -1.22 0.67
C PHE A 105 -16.83 -0.90 -0.26
N GLN A 106 -17.10 -1.80 -1.21
CA GLN A 106 -18.25 -1.68 -2.10
C GLN A 106 -19.55 -1.58 -1.25
N PRO A 107 -20.50 -0.68 -1.59
CA PRO A 107 -21.76 -0.52 -0.87
C PRO A 107 -22.60 -1.79 -0.78
#